data_AF-A0A970KAG7-F1
#
_entry.id   AF-A0A970KAG7-F1
#
_cell.length_a   1.000
_cell.length_b   1.000
_cell.length_c   1.000
_cell.angle_alpha   90.00
_cell.angle_beta   90.00
_cell.angle_gamma   90.00
#
_symmetry.space_group_name_H-M   'P 1'
#
loop_
_entity.id
_entity.type
_entity.pdbx_description
1 polymer ?
#
loop_
_entity_poly.entity_id
_entity_poly.type
_entity_poly.pdbx_seq_one_letter_code
_entity_poly.pdbx_strand_id
1 'polypeptide(L)' 'MKNLAPNEILALSALITMETQGLAFAKASIPAMEDEQLRTMTETAIMSAEARIQGMQQLIHDKNINSGGVN' A
#
# COMPACT_ATOMS: atom_id res chain seq x y z
N MET A 1 -17.16 -14.92 -4.52
CA MET A 1 -16.99 -13.48 -4.15
C MET A 1 -16.90 -12.68 -5.44
N LYS A 2 -17.54 -11.51 -5.54
CA LYS A 2 -17.61 -10.71 -6.77
C LYS A 2 -16.26 -10.08 -7.14
N ASN A 3 -16.04 -9.83 -8.43
CA ASN A 3 -14.91 -9.04 -8.94
C ASN A 3 -15.06 -7.57 -8.54
N LEU A 4 -13.94 -6.84 -8.49
CA LEU A 4 -13.96 -5.40 -8.22
C LEU A 4 -14.59 -4.67 -9.40
N ALA A 5 -15.47 -3.74 -9.10
CA ALA A 5 -15.98 -2.80 -10.09
C ALA A 5 -14.89 -1.78 -10.49
N PRO A 6 -14.95 -1.19 -11.70
CA PRO A 6 -13.93 -0.23 -12.16
C PRO A 6 -13.70 0.95 -11.21
N ASN A 7 -14.75 1.44 -10.55
CA ASN A 7 -14.64 2.51 -9.55
C ASN A 7 -13.90 2.06 -8.27
N GLU A 8 -14.02 0.79 -7.86
CA GLU A 8 -13.29 0.22 -6.73
C GLU A 8 -11.80 0.07 -7.06
N ILE A 9 -11.46 -0.36 -8.29
CA ILE A 9 -10.07 -0.42 -8.78
C ILE A 9 -9.45 0.98 -8.81
N LEU A 10 -10.20 1.98 -9.30
CA LEU A 10 -9.75 3.37 -9.31
C LEU A 10 -9.50 3.90 -7.90
N ALA A 11 -10.42 3.64 -6.96
CA ALA A 11 -10.29 4.04 -5.56
C ALA A 11 -9.06 3.39 -4.89
N LEU A 12 -8.87 2.08 -5.07
CA LEU A 12 -7.71 1.36 -4.54
C LEU A 12 -6.39 1.88 -5.13
N SER A 13 -6.38 2.21 -6.42
CA SER A 13 -5.20 2.78 -7.09
C SER A 13 -4.84 4.17 -6.55
N ALA A 14 -5.85 5.00 -6.24
CA ALA A 14 -5.64 6.29 -5.58
C ALA A 14 -5.07 6.11 -4.16
N LEU A 15 -5.59 5.15 -3.38
CA LEU A 15 -5.08 4.82 -2.05
C LEU A 15 -3.64 4.30 -2.09
N ILE A 16 -3.31 3.41 -3.01
CA ILE A 16 -1.93 2.91 -3.22
C ILE A 16 -0.99 4.08 -3.52
N THR A 17 -1.41 5.02 -4.37
CA THR A 17 -0.61 6.20 -4.73
C THR A 17 -0.35 7.08 -3.49
N MET A 18 -1.40 7.40 -2.74
CA MET A 18 -1.29 8.18 -1.50
C MET A 18 -0.35 7.51 -0.48
N GLU A 19 -0.54 6.21 -0.24
CA GLU A 19 0.26 5.45 0.71
C GLU A 19 1.73 5.38 0.29
N THR A 20 2.00 5.25 -1.01
CA THR A 20 3.35 5.24 -1.57
C THR A 20 4.05 6.59 -1.38
N GLN A 21 3.34 7.71 -1.58
CA GLN A 21 3.88 9.04 -1.28
C GLN A 21 4.20 9.19 0.21
N GLY A 22 3.29 8.77 1.10
CA GLY A 22 3.52 8.79 2.54
C GLY A 22 4.72 7.94 2.97
N LEU A 23 4.86 6.75 2.40
CA LEU A 23 6.00 5.86 2.62
C LEU A 23 7.33 6.50 2.19
N ALA A 24 7.36 7.15 1.02
CA ALA A 24 8.55 7.84 0.54
C ALA A 24 8.97 8.97 1.50
N PHE A 25 8.01 9.75 1.99
CA PHE A 25 8.25 10.79 2.99
C PHE A 25 8.79 10.20 4.31
N ALA A 26 8.14 9.16 4.84
CA ALA A 26 8.55 8.51 6.09
C ALA A 26 10.00 7.98 5.99
N LYS A 27 10.33 7.28 4.89
CA LYS A 27 11.69 6.79 4.64
C LYS A 27 12.72 7.93 4.55
N ALA A 28 12.38 9.02 3.88
CA ALA A 28 13.25 10.19 3.76
C ALA A 28 13.47 10.92 5.09
N SER A 29 12.56 10.78 6.05
CA SER A 29 12.65 11.44 7.36
C SER A 29 13.60 10.76 8.34
N ILE A 30 13.84 9.45 8.20
CA ILE A 30 14.66 8.63 9.12
C ILE A 30 16.05 9.21 9.41
N PRO A 31 16.83 9.71 8.42
CA PRO A 31 18.17 10.24 8.68
C PRO A 31 18.20 11.50 9.56
N ALA A 32 17.08 12.23 9.64
CA ALA A 32 16.96 13.44 10.46
C ALA A 32 16.39 13.16 11.86
N MET A 33 16.03 11.91 12.17
CA MET A 33 15.48 11.52 13.48
C MET A 33 16.60 11.16 14.45
N GLU A 34 16.83 12.01 15.44
CA GLU A 34 17.83 11.78 16.50
C GLU A 34 17.28 10.93 17.65
N ASP A 35 15.96 10.99 17.91
CA ASP A 35 15.31 10.19 18.94
C ASP A 35 15.13 8.73 18.48
N GLU A 36 15.76 7.80 19.18
CA GLU A 36 15.78 6.37 18.85
C GLU A 36 14.40 5.72 18.93
N GLN A 37 13.57 6.14 19.90
CA GLN A 37 12.22 5.62 20.05
C GLN A 37 11.34 6.07 18.88
N LEU A 38 11.41 7.35 18.51
CA LEU A 38 10.73 7.93 17.35
C LEU A 38 11.18 7.25 16.05
N ARG A 39 12.48 7.00 15.89
CA ARG A 39 13.05 6.28 14.74
C ARG A 39 12.48 4.87 14.64
N THR A 40 12.48 4.11 15.73
CA THR A 40 11.95 2.74 15.79
C THR A 40 10.46 2.69 15.48
N MET A 41 9.68 3.64 16.03
CA MET A 41 8.25 3.77 15.72
C MET A 41 8.01 4.08 14.25
N THR A 42 8.85 4.93 13.65
CA THR A 42 8.76 5.28 12.23
C THR A 42 9.13 4.11 11.33
N GLU A 43 10.17 3.33 11.66
CA GLU A 43 10.52 2.10 10.96
C GLU A 43 9.39 1.06 11.01
N THR A 44 8.72 0.92 12.16
CA THR A 44 7.54 0.05 12.30
C THR A 44 6.36 0.54 11.44
N ALA A 45 6.15 1.86 11.38
CA ALA A 45 5.12 2.46 10.55
C ALA A 45 5.41 2.27 9.05
N ILE A 46 6.68 2.37 8.64
CA ILE A 46 7.17 2.08 7.28
C ILE A 46 6.82 0.64 6.89
N MET A 47 7.18 -0.34 7.72
CA MET A 47 6.85 -1.75 7.46
C MET A 47 5.33 -1.98 7.34
N SER A 48 4.56 -1.31 8.19
CA SER A 48 3.10 -1.39 8.15
C SER A 48 2.51 -0.79 6.87
N ALA A 49 3.06 0.32 6.38
CA ALA A 49 2.66 0.94 5.12
C ALA A 49 3.00 0.06 3.91
N GLU A 50 4.17 -0.56 3.89
CA GLU A 50 4.56 -1.52 2.86
C GLU A 50 3.59 -2.72 2.80
N ALA A 51 3.24 -3.27 3.97
CA ALA A 51 2.26 -4.35 4.06
C ALA A 51 0.88 -3.93 3.54
N ARG A 52 0.43 -2.71 3.83
CA ARG A 52 -0.85 -2.17 3.30
C ARG A 52 -0.82 -2.01 1.78
N ILE A 53 0.26 -1.45 1.24
CA ILE A 53 0.45 -1.30 -0.23
C ILE A 53 0.37 -2.68 -0.89
N GLN A 54 1.13 -3.65 -0.38
CA GLN A 54 1.13 -5.01 -0.92
C GLN A 54 -0.26 -5.66 -0.83
N GLY A 55 -0.95 -5.51 0.30
CA GLY A 55 -2.31 -6.05 0.47
C GLY A 55 -3.31 -5.46 -0.52
N MET A 56 -3.26 -4.15 -0.77
CA MET A 56 -4.11 -3.49 -1.76
C MET A 56 -3.79 -3.95 -3.19
N GLN A 57 -2.50 -4.08 -3.53
CA GLN A 57 -2.07 -4.58 -4.84
C GLN A 57 -2.51 -6.03 -5.07
N GLN A 58 -2.36 -6.89 -4.05
CA GLN A 58 -2.80 -8.28 -4.11
C GLN A 58 -4.32 -8.38 -4.28
N LEU A 59 -5.08 -7.54 -3.59
CA LEU A 59 -6.53 -7.49 -3.73
C LEU A 59 -6.94 -7.13 -5.16
N ILE A 60 -6.29 -6.14 -5.79
CA ILE A 60 -6.54 -5.80 -7.21
C ILE A 60 -6.19 -6.99 -8.11
N HIS A 61 -5.02 -7.59 -7.91
CA HIS A 61 -4.53 -8.70 -8.71
C HIS A 61 -5.45 -9.93 -8.66
N ASP A 62 -5.80 -10.39 -7.46
CA ASP A 62 -6.63 -11.59 -7.24
C ASP A 62 -8.04 -11.44 -7.83
N LYS A 63 -8.56 -10.21 -7.83
CA LYS A 63 -9.89 -9.90 -8.37
C LYS A 63 -9.89 -9.65 -9.87
N ASN A 64 -8.76 -9.21 -10.44
CA ASN A 64 -8.60 -9.05 -11.89
C ASN A 64 -8.30 -10.39 -12.59
N ILE A 65 -7.49 -11.28 -12.01
CA ILE A 65 -7.18 -12.60 -12.62
C ILE A 65 -8.41 -13.51 -12.70
N ASN A 66 -9.33 -13.43 -11.74
CA ASN A 66 -10.58 -14.19 -11.77
C ASN A 66 -11.56 -13.76 -12.89
N SER A 67 -11.19 -12.75 -13.69
CA SER A 67 -11.94 -12.28 -14.87
C SER A 67 -11.49 -12.96 -16.16
N GLY A 68 -10.34 -13.63 -16.18
CA GLY A 68 -9.70 -14.19 -17.39
C GLY A 68 -9.85 -15.71 -17.57
N GLY A 69 -10.66 -16.37 -16.75
CA GLY A 69 -10.80 -17.83 -16.71
C GLY A 69 -12.16 -18.35 -17.16
N VAL A 70 -12.67 -17.91 -18.30
CA VAL A 70 -13.74 -18.59 -19.05
C VAL A 70 -13.47 -18.43 -20.55
N ASN A 71 -12.67 -19.34 -21.08
CA ASN A 71 -12.78 -19.82 -22.46
C ASN A 71 -13.25 -21.27 -22.38
#